data_AF-A0A967CV56-F1
#
_entry.id   AF-A0A967CV56-F1
#
_cell.length_a   1.000
_cell.length_b   1.000
_cell.length_c   1.000
_cell.angle_alpha   90.00
_cell.angle_beta   90.00
_cell.angle_gamma   90.00
#
_symmetry.space_group_name_H-M   'P 1'
#
loop_
_entity.id
_entity.type
_entity.pdbx_description
1 polymer ?
#
loop_
_entity_poly.entity_id
_entity_poly.type
_entity_poly.pdbx_seq_one_letter_code
_entity_poly.pdbx_strand_id
1 'polypeptide(L)'
;GFKIWAGAQADIDRIVTIWRECLLSNGGPYLYGELSMADAMYAPVCTRFKTYDVKLDKECAAYAQRILAWPLMVEWTEAAKAEPEELEELDVEF
;
A
#
# COMPACT_ATOMS: atom_id res chain seq x y z
N GLY A 1 -9.34 -6.61 12.74
CA GLY A 1 -8.50 -5.41 12.78
C GLY A 1 -7.64 -5.54 14.00
N PHE A 2 -6.33 -5.33 13.88
CA PHE A 2 -5.46 -5.25 15.05
C PHE A 2 -5.69 -3.94 15.80
N LYS A 3 -5.25 -3.88 17.07
CA LYS A 3 -5.30 -2.64 17.85
C LYS A 3 -4.39 -1.59 17.21
N ILE A 4 -4.96 -0.42 16.91
CA ILE A 4 -4.21 0.74 16.42
C ILE A 4 -3.81 1.60 17.62
N TRP A 5 -2.55 1.97 17.70
CA TRP A 5 -2.03 2.89 18.71
C TRP A 5 -2.21 4.34 18.25
N ALA A 6 -2.40 5.26 19.20
CA ALA A 6 -2.76 6.65 18.91
C ALA A 6 -1.85 7.35 17.88
N GLY A 7 -0.54 7.08 17.91
CA GLY A 7 0.41 7.62 16.93
C GLY A 7 0.11 7.19 15.49
N ALA A 8 -0.20 5.90 15.28
CA ALA A 8 -0.50 5.37 13.95
C ALA A 8 -1.87 5.83 13.43
N GLN A 9 -2.83 6.10 14.32
CA GLN A 9 -4.17 6.53 13.91
C GLN A 9 -4.13 7.89 13.19
N ALA A 10 -3.35 8.84 13.70
CA ALA A 10 -3.21 10.15 13.07
C ALA A 10 -2.62 10.07 11.66
N ASP A 11 -1.64 9.18 11.45
CA ASP A 11 -1.04 8.95 10.13
C ASP A 11 -2.03 8.28 9.16
N ILE A 12 -2.81 7.31 9.64
CA ILE A 12 -3.88 6.66 8.87
C ILE A 12 -4.91 7.71 8.42
N ASP A 13 -5.39 8.54 9.34
CA ASP A 13 -6.40 9.56 9.05
C ASP A 13 -5.89 10.58 8.02
N ARG A 14 -4.63 10.99 8.13
CA ARG A 14 -3.99 11.90 7.17
C ARG A 14 -3.91 11.25 5.78
N ILE A 15 -3.48 10.00 5.68
CA ILE A 15 -3.38 9.27 4.40
C ILE A 15 -4.76 9.12 3.75
N VAL A 16 -5.76 8.68 4.52
CA VAL A 16 -7.14 8.52 4.04
C VAL A 16 -7.71 9.85 3.53
N THR A 17 -7.43 10.96 4.23
CA THR A 17 -7.84 12.30 3.80
C THR A 17 -7.24 12.66 2.45
N ILE A 18 -5.92 12.50 2.29
CA ILE A 18 -5.22 12.76 1.02
C ILE A 18 -5.81 11.93 -0.12
N TRP A 19 -6.01 10.63 0.11
CA TRP A 19 -6.56 9.73 -0.92
C TRP A 19 -7.97 10.13 -1.34
N ARG A 20 -8.86 10.44 -0.39
CA ARG A 20 -10.23 10.88 -0.69
C ARG A 20 -10.23 12.16 -1.52
N GLU A 21 -9.45 13.16 -1.12
CA GLU A 21 -9.36 14.43 -1.84
C GLU A 21 -8.85 14.25 -3.27
N CYS A 22 -7.81 13.44 -3.46
CA CYS A 22 -7.26 13.11 -4.77
C CYS A 22 -8.27 12.34 -5.65
N LEU A 23 -8.87 11.27 -5.12
CA LEU A 23 -9.85 10.45 -5.85
C LEU A 23 -11.08 11.29 -6.26
N LEU A 24 -11.59 12.13 -5.36
CA LEU A 24 -12.73 13.00 -5.64
C LEU A 24 -12.39 14.06 -6.68
N SER A 25 -11.25 14.74 -6.53
CA SER A 25 -10.88 15.87 -7.39
C SER A 25 -10.52 15.46 -8.82
N ASN A 26 -9.99 14.24 -8.99
CA ASN A 26 -9.54 13.75 -10.29
C ASN A 26 -10.47 12.68 -10.90
N GLY A 27 -11.60 12.37 -10.25
CA GLY A 27 -12.61 11.43 -10.75
C GLY A 27 -12.28 9.94 -10.57
N GLY A 28 -11.14 9.60 -9.97
CA GLY A 28 -10.67 8.22 -9.84
C GLY A 28 -10.48 7.51 -11.19
N PRO A 29 -10.23 6.18 -11.21
CA PRO A 29 -10.13 5.27 -10.06
C PRO A 29 -8.75 5.25 -9.39
N TYR A 30 -7.77 5.96 -9.95
CA TYR A 30 -6.44 6.20 -9.37
C TYR A 30 -6.35 7.62 -8.80
N LEU A 31 -5.30 7.94 -8.02
CA LEU A 31 -5.22 9.22 -7.30
C LEU A 31 -5.35 10.45 -8.21
N TYR A 32 -4.87 10.34 -9.45
CA TYR A 32 -4.95 11.40 -10.46
C TYR A 32 -5.70 10.95 -11.72
N GLY A 33 -6.71 10.09 -11.56
CA GLY A 33 -7.55 9.58 -12.64
C GLY A 33 -6.93 8.37 -13.34
N GLU A 34 -5.77 8.57 -13.97
CA GLU A 34 -4.96 7.51 -14.56
C GLU A 34 -3.87 7.01 -13.61
N LEU A 35 -3.38 5.80 -13.85
CA LEU A 35 -2.29 5.22 -13.07
C LEU A 35 -1.02 6.06 -13.21
N SER A 36 -0.45 6.45 -12.07
CA SER A 36 0.65 7.41 -12.02
C SER A 36 1.74 6.99 -11.01
N MET A 37 2.83 7.75 -10.99
CA MET A 37 3.90 7.57 -10.01
C MET A 37 3.38 7.76 -8.57
N ALA A 38 2.36 8.60 -8.35
CA ALA A 38 1.78 8.77 -7.02
C ALA A 38 1.21 7.46 -6.49
N ASP A 39 0.54 6.68 -7.35
CA ASP A 39 -0.02 5.40 -7.00
C ASP A 39 1.07 4.37 -6.64
N ALA A 40 2.17 4.37 -7.41
CA ALA A 40 3.34 3.54 -7.11
C ALA A 40 3.98 3.90 -5.77
N MET A 41 4.12 5.19 -5.45
CA MET A 41 4.65 5.67 -4.17
C MET A 41 3.76 5.26 -2.98
N TYR A 42 2.46 5.13 -3.19
CA TYR A 42 1.51 4.67 -2.17
C TYR A 42 1.31 3.15 -2.13
N ALA A 43 1.93 2.38 -3.04
CA ALA A 43 1.81 0.92 -3.04
C ALA A 43 2.30 0.26 -1.72
N PRO A 44 3.44 0.67 -1.12
CA PRO A 44 3.85 0.15 0.19
C PRO A 44 2.90 0.52 1.34
N VAL A 45 2.09 1.58 1.20
CA VAL A 45 1.05 1.91 2.19
C VAL A 45 -0.14 0.99 2.01
N CYS A 46 -0.54 0.69 0.77
CA CYS A 46 -1.59 -0.27 0.47
C CYS A 46 -1.26 -1.67 1.02
N THR A 47 0.01 -2.10 0.91
CA THR A 47 0.45 -3.38 1.49
C THR A 47 0.32 -3.38 3.01
N ARG A 48 0.79 -2.33 3.70
CA ARG A 48 0.65 -2.20 5.18
C ARG A 48 -0.82 -2.17 5.63
N PHE A 49 -1.68 -1.43 4.93
CA PHE A 49 -3.10 -1.42 5.26
C PHE A 49 -3.74 -2.81 5.13
N LYS A 50 -3.31 -3.60 4.14
CA LYS A 50 -3.75 -4.99 4.00
C LYS A 50 -3.15 -5.91 5.07
N THR A 51 -1.84 -5.91 5.25
CA THR A 51 -1.15 -6.87 6.15
C THR A 51 -1.43 -6.60 7.62
N TYR A 52 -1.65 -5.35 8.00
CA TYR A 52 -2.02 -4.95 9.36
C TYR A 52 -3.55 -4.88 9.57
N ASP A 53 -4.36 -5.30 8.59
CA ASP A 53 -5.83 -5.30 8.65
C ASP A 53 -6.43 -3.96 9.14
N VAL A 54 -5.92 -2.85 8.58
CA VAL A 54 -6.42 -1.49 8.85
C VAL A 54 -7.79 -1.34 8.20
N LYS A 55 -8.78 -0.87 8.96
CA LYS A 55 -10.13 -0.64 8.44
C LYS A 55 -10.18 0.69 7.69
N LEU A 56 -10.46 0.60 6.40
CA LEU A 56 -10.64 1.75 5.51
C LEU A 56 -12.12 1.89 5.15
N ASP A 57 -12.51 3.10 4.74
CA ASP A 57 -13.79 3.27 4.07
C ASP A 57 -13.81 2.58 2.70
N LYS A 58 -14.99 2.55 2.08
CA LYS A 58 -15.22 1.84 0.81
C LYS A 58 -14.35 2.36 -0.34
N GLU A 59 -14.13 3.67 -0.44
CA GLU A 59 -13.40 4.29 -1.56
C GLU A 59 -11.90 4.02 -1.43
N CYS A 60 -11.33 4.27 -0.24
CA CYS A 60 -9.93 3.98 0.04
C CYS A 60 -9.63 2.48 -0.03
N ALA A 61 -10.55 1.62 0.42
CA ALA A 61 -10.40 0.17 0.28
C ALA A 61 -10.41 -0.28 -1.19
N ALA A 62 -11.29 0.29 -2.02
CA ALA A 62 -11.35 -0.02 -3.45
C ALA A 62 -10.09 0.45 -4.19
N TYR A 63 -9.57 1.63 -3.84
CA TYR A 63 -8.29 2.12 -4.34
C TYR A 63 -7.14 1.19 -3.95
N ALA A 64 -6.99 0.87 -2.67
CA ALA A 64 -5.92 -0.02 -2.20
C ALA A 64 -5.98 -1.41 -2.86
N GLN A 65 -7.18 -1.97 -3.03
CA GLN A 65 -7.36 -3.24 -3.76
C GLN A 65 -6.92 -3.13 -5.22
N ARG A 66 -7.21 -2.01 -5.89
CA ARG A 66 -6.78 -1.78 -7.27
C ARG A 66 -5.27 -1.70 -7.41
N ILE A 67 -4.58 -1.04 -6.48
CA ILE A 67 -3.11 -1.00 -6.46
C ILE A 67 -2.52 -2.39 -6.22
N LEU A 68 -3.07 -3.15 -5.27
CA LEU A 68 -2.60 -4.50 -4.98
C LEU A 68 -2.92 -5.52 -6.09
N ALA A 69 -3.88 -5.22 -6.95
CA ALA A 69 -4.22 -6.02 -8.14
C ALA A 69 -3.44 -5.59 -9.39
N TRP A 70 -2.59 -4.56 -9.32
CA TRP A 70 -1.74 -4.16 -10.43
C TRP A 70 -0.77 -5.31 -10.78
N PRO A 71 -0.68 -5.75 -12.05
CA PRO A 71 0.25 -6.78 -12.50
C PRO A 71 1.65 -6.76 -11.86
N LEU A 72 2.31 -5.60 -11.79
CA LEU A 72 3.64 -5.50 -11.18
C LEU A 72 3.63 -5.76 -9.66
N MET A 73 2.59 -5.31 -8.95
CA MET A 73 2.43 -5.59 -7.53
C MET A 73 2.15 -7.07 -7.27
N VAL A 74 1.39 -7.73 -8.15
CA VAL A 74 1.16 -9.17 -8.07
C VAL A 74 2.47 -9.93 -8.29
N GLU A 75 3.20 -9.61 -9.36
CA GLU A 75 4.49 -10.21 -9.67
C GLU A 75 5.48 -10.06 -8.51
N TRP A 76 5.66 -8.85 -7.99
CA TRP A 76 6.56 -8.60 -6.86
C TRP A 76 6.11 -9.31 -5.58
N THR A 77 4.81 -9.38 -5.32
CA THR A 77 4.29 -10.08 -4.15
C THR A 77 4.55 -11.59 -4.25
N GLU A 78 4.39 -12.18 -5.44
CA GLU A 78 4.68 -13.61 -5.63
C GLU A 78 6.19 -13.89 -5.57
N ALA A 79 7.03 -13.01 -6.13
CA ALA A 79 8.48 -13.11 -5.99
C ALA A 79 8.91 -13.05 -4.52
N ALA A 80 8.40 -12.09 -3.75
CA ALA A 80 8.70 -11.95 -2.33
C ALA A 80 8.27 -13.17 -1.50
N LYS A 81 7.16 -13.84 -1.85
CA LYS A 81 6.73 -15.09 -1.19
C LYS A 81 7.62 -16.29 -1.54
N ALA A 82 8.31 -16.23 -2.67
CA ALA A 82 9.22 -17.27 -3.12
C ALA A 82 10.66 -17.05 -2.61
N GLU A 83 10.94 -15.92 -1.93
CA GLU A 83 12.25 -15.68 -1.31
C GLU A 83 12.55 -16.74 -0.23
N PRO A 84 13.79 -17.25 -0.17
CA PRO A 84 14.19 -18.18 0.87
C PRO A 84 14.19 -17.49 2.25
N GLU A 85 13.79 -18.23 3.29
CA GLU A 85 13.80 -17.71 4.67
C GLU A 85 15.24 -17.53 5.22
N GLU A 86 16.17 -18.36 4.75
CA GLU A 86 17.59 -18.25 5.08
C GLU A 86 18.29 -17.32 4.08
N LEU A 87 18.84 -16.22 4.60
CA LEU A 87 19.76 -15.37 3.84
C LEU A 87 21.17 -15.93 4.01
N GLU A 88 21.84 -16.26 2.90
CA GLU A 88 23.27 -16.57 2.94
C GLU A 88 24.02 -15.35 3.51
N GLU A 89 24.77 -15.55 4.59
CA GLU A 89 25.69 -14.52 5.09
C GLU A 89 26.71 -14.22 4.00
N LEU A 90 26.67 -13.00 3.46
CA LEU A 90 27.75 -12.51 2.63
C LEU A 90 28.93 -12.23 3.55
N ASP A 91 29.94 -13.10 3.52
CA ASP A 91 31.25 -12.85 4.14
C ASP A 91 31.86 -11.60 3.48
N VAL A 92 31.56 -10.42 4.03
CA VAL A 92 32.25 -9.19 3.68
C VAL A 92 33.53 -9.17 4.50
N GLU A 93 34.62 -9.68 3.93
CA GLU A 93 35.97 -9.42 4.47
C GLU A 93 36.22 -7.90 4.39
N PHE A 94 36.23 -7.23 5.55
CA PHE A 94 36.59 -5.81 5.71
C PHE A 94 38.10 -5.63 5.88
#